data_AF-A0A1I0D7V0-F1
#
_entry.id   AF-A0A1I0D7V0-F1
#
_cell.length_a   1.000
_cell.length_b   1.000
_cell.length_c   1.000
_cell.angle_alpha   90.00
_cell.angle_beta   90.00
_cell.angle_gamma   90.00
#
_symmetry.space_group_name_H-M   'P 1'
#
loop_
_entity.id
_entity.type
_entity.pdbx_description
1 polymer ?
#
loop_
_entity_poly.entity_id
_entity_poly.type
_entity_poly.pdbx_seq_one_letter_code
_entity_poly.pdbx_strand_id
1 'polypeptide(L)' 'MRHIRIEDGKGRRLGRSFGVKLWPTLIFLKDGKEMARLVRPENSDLIQRALENICKDA' A
#
# COMPACT_ATOMS: atom_id res chain seq x y z
N MET A 1 -2.12 -9.69 -13.01
CA MET A 1 -1.83 -8.56 -12.10
C MET A 1 -0.63 -7.80 -12.63
N ARG A 2 -0.72 -6.49 -12.83
CA ARG A 2 0.40 -5.68 -13.34
C ARG A 2 1.21 -5.17 -12.15
N HIS A 3 2.43 -5.69 -11.96
CA HIS A 3 3.35 -5.17 -10.96
C HIS A 3 4.25 -4.12 -11.61
N ILE A 4 4.13 -2.87 -11.17
CA ILE A 4 5.02 -1.79 -11.59
C ILE A 4 5.99 -1.52 -10.45
N ARG A 5 7.27 -1.80 -10.68
CA ARG A 5 8.33 -1.46 -9.72
C ARG A 5 8.75 -0.02 -9.98
N ILE A 6 8.48 0.85 -9.03
CA ILE A 6 8.86 2.28 -9.09
C ILE A 6 9.80 2.53 -7.93
N GLU A 7 10.96 3.11 -8.22
CA GLU A 7 11.85 3.60 -7.17
C GLU A 7 11.23 4.83 -6.50
N ASP A 8 11.12 4.80 -5.18
CA ASP A 8 10.62 5.90 -4.35
C ASP A 8 11.72 6.41 -3.38
N GLY A 9 12.88 6.74 -3.97
CA GLY A 9 14.05 7.26 -3.25
C GLY A 9 14.11 8.78 -3.17
N LYS A 10 15.30 9.31 -2.80
CA LYS A 10 15.57 10.76 -2.72
C LYS A 10 15.13 11.47 -4.01
N GLY A 11 14.29 12.49 -3.87
CA GLY A 11 13.77 13.27 -5.01
C GLY A 11 12.48 12.71 -5.64
N ARG A 12 12.07 11.47 -5.36
CA ARG A 12 10.83 10.88 -5.88
C ARG A 12 9.63 11.25 -5.02
N ARG A 13 8.47 11.50 -5.64
CA ARG A 13 7.28 12.05 -4.97
C ARG A 13 6.33 10.99 -4.42
N LEU A 14 6.42 9.73 -4.87
CA LEU A 14 5.37 8.74 -4.67
C LEU A 14 5.05 8.54 -3.18
N GLY A 15 6.03 8.18 -2.35
CA GLY A 15 5.82 8.00 -0.92
C GLY A 15 5.46 9.30 -0.21
N ARG A 16 5.99 10.44 -0.66
CA ARG A 16 5.60 11.76 -0.11
C ARG A 16 4.15 12.11 -0.40
N SER A 17 3.65 11.81 -1.59
CA SER A 17 2.25 12.00 -1.99
C SER A 17 1.30 11.16 -1.15
N PHE A 18 1.76 10.01 -0.65
CA PHE A 18 1.00 9.15 0.26
C PHE A 18 1.33 9.33 1.76
N GLY A 19 2.23 10.27 2.09
CA GLY A 19 2.64 10.52 3.47
C GLY A 19 3.36 9.35 4.16
N VAL A 20 4.08 8.53 3.40
CA VAL A 20 4.89 7.41 3.94
C VAL A 20 6.07 7.97 4.74
N LYS A 21 6.10 7.67 6.03
CA LYS A 21 7.19 8.08 6.95
C LYS A 21 8.03 6.90 7.44
N LEU A 22 7.42 5.72 7.57
CA LEU A 22 8.06 4.51 8.06
C LEU A 22 8.05 3.44 6.97
N TRP A 23 9.20 2.82 6.76
CA TRP A 23 9.33 1.65 5.88
C TRP A 23 9.36 0.35 6.71
N PRO A 24 8.79 -0.76 6.19
CA PRO A 24 7.92 -0.84 5.01
C PRO A 24 6.49 -0.32 5.27
N THR A 25 5.85 0.29 4.27
CA THR A 25 4.41 0.65 4.31
C THR A 25 3.71 0.10 3.07
N LEU A 26 2.59 -0.58 3.27
CA LEU A 26 1.69 -1.07 2.21
C LEU A 26 0.45 -0.18 2.19
N ILE A 27 0.13 0.36 1.02
CA ILE A 27 -1.06 1.19 0.80
C ILE A 27 -1.90 0.49 -0.24
N PHE A 28 -3.16 0.26 0.08
CA PHE A 28 -4.07 -0.46 -0.76
C PHE A 28 -5.09 0.51 -1.36
N LEU A 29 -5.19 0.49 -2.68
CA LEU A 29 -5.98 1.43 -3.46
C LEU A 29 -7.10 0.70 -4.19
N LYS A 30 -8.29 1.31 -4.23
CA LYS A 30 -9.38 0.96 -5.13
C LYS A 30 -9.87 2.21 -5.83
N ASP A 31 -9.90 2.20 -7.16
CA ASP A 31 -10.30 3.34 -7.99
C ASP A 31 -9.59 4.66 -7.63
N GLY A 32 -8.29 4.55 -7.31
CA GLY A 32 -7.44 5.68 -6.92
C GLY A 32 -7.63 6.18 -5.49
N LYS A 33 -8.51 5.57 -4.69
CA LYS A 33 -8.74 5.92 -3.28
C LYS A 33 -8.04 4.94 -2.34
N GLU A 34 -7.46 5.46 -1.26
CA GLU A 34 -6.87 4.67 -0.18
C GLU A 34 -7.97 3.99 0.63
N MET A 35 -8.01 2.65 0.58
CA MET A 35 -8.95 1.83 1.33
C MET A 35 -8.35 1.31 2.63
N ALA A 36 -7.04 1.01 2.61
CA ALA A 36 -6.33 0.52 3.78
C ALA A 36 -4.84 0.87 3.72
N ARG A 37 -4.21 0.88 4.89
CA ARG A 37 -2.77 1.10 5.06
C ARG A 37 -2.24 0.17 6.16
N LEU A 38 -1.12 -0.49 5.88
CA LEU A 38 -0.37 -1.25 6.86
C LEU A 38 1.03 -0.66 6.97
N VAL A 39 1.40 -0.22 8.17
CA VAL A 39 2.74 0.29 8.46
C VAL A 39 3.49 -0.79 9.22
N ARG A 40 4.67 -1.17 8.71
CA ARG A 40 5.53 -2.22 9.25
C ARG A 40 4.75 -3.49 9.65
N PRO A 41 4.01 -4.11 8.71
CA PRO A 41 3.27 -5.33 9.01
C PRO A 41 4.24 -6.42 9.51
N GLU A 42 3.89 -7.04 10.63
CA GLU A 42 4.74 -8.03 11.31
C GLU A 42 4.54 -9.45 10.76
N ASN A 43 3.43 -9.69 10.05
CA ASN A 43 3.09 -10.99 9.47
C ASN A 43 2.25 -10.84 8.19
N SER A 44 2.15 -11.94 7.45
CA SER A 44 1.37 -12.04 6.21
C SER A 44 -0.15 -11.98 6.43
N ASP A 45 -0.65 -12.40 7.59
CA ASP A 45 -2.09 -12.47 7.86
C ASP A 45 -2.73 -11.08 7.82
N LEU A 46 -2.02 -10.05 8.31
CA LEU A 46 -2.45 -8.66 8.22
C LEU A 46 -2.60 -8.21 6.76
N ILE A 47 -1.67 -8.62 5.91
CA ILE A 47 -1.67 -8.30 4.47
C ILE A 47 -2.84 -9.02 3.78
N GLN A 48 -3.05 -10.30 4.07
CA GLN A 48 -4.13 -11.10 3.51
C GLN A 48 -5.50 -10.50 3.85
N ARG A 49 -5.74 -10.15 5.12
CA ARG A 49 -6.99 -9.51 5.56
C ARG A 49 -7.25 -8.18 4.84
N ALA A 50 -6.21 -7.37 4.65
CA ALA A 50 -6.34 -6.09 3.94
C ALA A 50 -6.68 -6.30 2.45
N LEU A 51 -6.11 -7.32 1.80
CA LEU A 51 -6.46 -7.68 0.42
C LEU A 51 -7.91 -8.16 0.31
N GLU A 52 -8.34 -9.05 1.21
CA GLU A 52 -9.72 -9.55 1.22
C GLU A 52 -10.74 -8.44 1.35
N ASN A 53 -10.49 -7.45 2.22
CA ASN A 53 -11.41 -6.33 2.42
C ASN A 53 -11.63 -5.52 1.14
N ILE A 54 -10.62 -5.40 0.28
CA ILE A 54 -10.70 -4.57 -0.93
C ILE A 54 -11.33 -5.34 -2.08
N CYS A 55 -11.20 -6.66 -2.08
CA CYS A 55 -11.86 -7.53 -3.05
C CYS A 55 -13.35 -7.76 -2.76
N LYS A 56 -13.81 -7.63 -1.51
CA LYS A 56 -15.21 -7.90 -1.12
C LYS A 56 -16.23 -6.87 -1.61
N ASP A 57 -15.78 -5.69 -2.03
CA ASP A 57 -16.64 -4.62 -2.54
C ASP A 57 -16.91 -4.74 -4.07
N ALA A 58 -16.87 -5.94 -4.64
CA ALA A 58 -17.06 -6.22 -6.07
C ALA A 58 -18.29 -7.09 -6.34
#